data_AF-A0A3M9Z3M3-F1
#
_entry.id   AF-A0A3M9Z3M3-F1
#
_cell.length_a   1.000
_cell.length_b   1.000
_cell.length_c   1.000
_cell.angle_alpha   90.00
_cell.angle_beta   90.00
_cell.angle_gamma   90.00
#
_symmetry.space_group_name_H-M   'P 1'
#
loop_
_entity.id
_entity.type
_entity.pdbx_description
1 polymer ?
#
loop_
_entity_poly.entity_id
_entity_poly.type
_entity_poly.pdbx_seq_one_letter_code
_entity_poly.pdbx_strand_id
1 'polypeptide(L)'
;MDATAALDALNRLIFAKTGKQLNTLQSAVFCGTWLGQKYQDIAASCHCSDAHIKTVGAELWELLSQLLGEPVSKKKPSLSLRTLGRRIIST
;
A
#
# COMPACT_ATOMS: atom_id res chain seq x y z
N MET A 1 -14.48 0.70 4.21
CA MET A 1 -13.61 -0.22 3.45
C MET A 1 -12.57 -0.74 4.40
N ASP A 2 -12.57 -2.06 4.57
CA ASP A 2 -11.63 -2.81 5.38
C ASP A 2 -10.26 -2.85 4.69
N ALA A 3 -9.20 -3.00 5.47
CA ALA A 3 -7.82 -3.01 4.95
C ALA A 3 -7.61 -4.12 3.91
N THR A 4 -8.26 -5.28 4.10
CA THR A 4 -8.24 -6.42 3.19
C THR A 4 -8.91 -6.13 1.85
N ALA A 5 -10.04 -5.41 1.85
CA ALA A 5 -10.73 -5.05 0.61
C ALA A 5 -9.91 -4.04 -0.21
N ALA A 6 -9.28 -3.08 0.47
CA ALA A 6 -8.38 -2.12 -0.17
C ALA A 6 -7.11 -2.82 -0.71
N LEU A 7 -6.60 -3.82 0.00
CA LEU A 7 -5.49 -4.65 -0.44
C LEU A 7 -5.83 -5.42 -1.73
N ASP A 8 -6.99 -6.09 -1.78
CA ASP A 8 -7.43 -6.84 -2.96
C ASP A 8 -7.56 -5.92 -4.18
N ALA A 9 -8.16 -4.74 -3.99
CA ALA A 9 -8.31 -3.75 -5.04
C ALA A 9 -6.95 -3.26 -5.57
N LEU A 10 -5.99 -3.01 -4.68
CA LEU A 10 -4.63 -2.64 -5.07
C LEU A 10 -3.93 -3.79 -5.80
N ASN A 11 -4.08 -5.02 -5.31
CA ASN A 11 -3.47 -6.19 -5.91
C ASN A 11 -3.98 -6.42 -7.35
N ARG A 12 -5.29 -6.23 -7.59
CA ARG A 12 -5.88 -6.26 -8.93
C ARG A 12 -5.32 -5.16 -9.84
N LEU A 13 -5.15 -3.95 -9.31
CA LEU A 13 -4.65 -2.82 -10.09
C LEU A 13 -3.18 -3.01 -10.50
N ILE A 14 -2.33 -3.46 -9.57
CA ILE A 14 -0.93 -3.79 -9.85
C ILE A 14 -0.84 -4.99 -10.79
N PHE A 15 -1.66 -6.02 -10.58
CA PHE A 15 -1.71 -7.18 -11.48
C PHE A 15 -2.12 -6.77 -12.91
N ALA A 16 -3.12 -5.90 -13.06
CA ALA A 16 -3.56 -5.42 -14.38
C ALA A 16 -2.50 -4.59 -15.11
N LYS A 17 -1.58 -3.94 -14.38
CA LYS A 17 -0.60 -3.01 -14.95
C LYS A 17 0.81 -3.59 -15.08
N THR A 18 1.25 -4.35 -14.09
CA THR A 18 2.60 -4.94 -14.00
C THR A 18 2.57 -6.46 -14.17
N GLY A 19 1.41 -7.11 -14.07
CA GLY A 19 1.30 -8.58 -14.08
C GLY A 19 1.83 -9.24 -12.80
N LYS A 20 2.21 -8.46 -11.79
CA LYS A 20 2.74 -8.93 -10.51
C LYS A 20 1.79 -8.59 -9.39
N GLN A 21 1.79 -9.42 -8.35
CA GLN A 21 1.03 -9.21 -7.13
C GLN A 21 1.92 -8.68 -6.02
N LEU A 22 1.31 -8.00 -5.04
CA LEU A 22 2.01 -7.54 -3.85
C LEU A 22 2.52 -8.74 -3.04
N ASN A 23 3.77 -8.64 -2.59
CA ASN A 23 4.32 -9.64 -1.68
C ASN A 23 3.67 -9.53 -0.29
N THR A 24 3.72 -10.58 0.53
CA THR A 24 3.10 -10.60 1.88
C THR A 24 3.56 -9.43 2.75
N LEU A 25 4.82 -9.01 2.63
CA LEU A 25 5.37 -7.84 3.32
C LEU A 25 4.78 -6.51 2.83
N GLN A 26 4.64 -6.35 1.52
CA GLN A 26 4.00 -5.17 0.94
C GLN A 26 2.54 -5.08 1.39
N SER A 27 1.85 -6.23 1.44
CA SER A 27 0.49 -6.34 1.94
C SER A 27 0.37 -5.98 3.42
N ALA A 28 1.31 -6.43 4.26
CA ALA A 28 1.36 -6.06 5.67
C ALA A 28 1.62 -4.56 5.86
N VAL A 29 2.52 -3.97 5.08
CA VAL A 29 2.80 -2.53 5.10
C VAL A 29 1.57 -1.72 4.70
N PHE A 30 0.88 -2.14 3.64
CA PHE A 30 -0.34 -1.49 3.19
C PHE A 30 -1.43 -1.58 4.25
N CYS A 31 -1.67 -2.78 4.79
CA CYS A 31 -2.69 -3.06 5.79
C CYS A 31 -2.41 -2.28 7.09
N GLY A 32 -1.17 -2.29 7.58
CA GLY A 32 -0.77 -1.53 8.76
C GLY A 32 -0.87 -0.02 8.53
N THR A 33 -0.50 0.49 7.35
CA THR A 33 -0.70 1.90 7.01
C THR A 33 -2.19 2.26 6.95
N TRP A 34 -3.02 1.35 6.44
CA TRP A 34 -4.48 1.51 6.39
C TRP A 34 -5.09 1.58 7.80
N LEU A 35 -4.58 0.77 8.73
CA LEU A 35 -4.95 0.78 10.14
C LEU A 35 -4.32 1.93 10.94
N GLY A 36 -3.48 2.76 10.32
CA GLY A 36 -2.77 3.86 10.99
C GLY A 36 -1.63 3.41 11.90
N GLN A 37 -1.17 2.16 11.77
CA GLN A 37 0.00 1.65 12.49
C GLN A 37 1.29 2.25 11.93
N LYS A 38 2.29 2.40 12.80
CA LYS A 38 3.62 2.86 12.39
C LYS A 38 4.36 1.69 11.75
N TYR A 39 5.25 2.01 10.81
CA TYR A 39 6.14 1.03 10.18
C TYR A 39 6.90 0.16 11.19
N GLN A 40 7.25 0.69 12.37
CA GLN A 40 7.96 -0.06 13.41
C GLN A 40 7.11 -1.20 13.99
N ASP A 41 5.83 -0.96 14.27
CA ASP A 41 4.90 -1.98 14.77
C ASP A 41 4.63 -3.07 13.72
N ILE A 42 4.55 -2.67 12.45
CA ILE A 42 4.38 -3.60 11.33
C ILE A 42 5.63 -4.46 11.16
N ALA A 43 6.83 -3.85 11.22
CA ALA A 43 8.10 -4.57 11.16
C ALA A 43 8.25 -5.59 12.30
N ALA A 44 7.89 -5.19 13.52
CA ALA A 44 7.87 -6.07 14.68
C ALA A 44 6.90 -7.24 14.49
N SER A 45 5.68 -6.98 13.99
CA SER A 45 4.68 -8.03 13.72
C SER A 45 5.09 -8.97 12.59
N CYS A 46 5.84 -8.46 11.60
CA CYS A 46 6.32 -9.25 10.46
C CYS A 46 7.71 -9.88 10.67
N HIS A 47 8.30 -9.77 11.87
CA HIS A 47 9.68 -10.20 12.16
C HIS A 47 10.71 -9.68 11.12
N CYS A 48 10.51 -8.45 10.64
CA CYS A 48 11.38 -7.83 9.64
C CYS A 48 12.15 -6.67 10.23
N SER A 49 13.32 -6.36 9.67
CA SER A 49 14.07 -5.16 10.03
C SER A 49 13.29 -3.90 9.62
N ASP A 50 13.37 -2.86 10.44
CA ASP A 50 12.72 -1.58 10.16
C ASP A 50 13.22 -0.94 8.86
N ALA A 51 14.51 -1.15 8.52
CA ALA A 51 15.07 -0.73 7.24
C ALA A 51 14.36 -1.43 6.08
N HIS A 52 14.13 -2.73 6.18
CA HIS A 52 13.48 -3.53 5.14
C HIS A 52 12.03 -3.08 4.94
N ILE A 53 11.28 -2.85 6.02
CA ILE A 53 9.89 -2.40 5.94
C ILE A 53 9.76 -1.00 5.32
N LYS A 54 10.72 -0.11 5.58
CA LYS A 54 10.76 1.24 5.00
C LYS A 54 11.04 1.17 3.50
N THR A 55 11.97 0.32 3.07
CA THR A 55 12.27 0.09 1.65
C THR A 55 11.05 -0.50 0.93
N VAL A 56 10.47 -1.57 1.47
CA VAL A 56 9.27 -2.21 0.92
C VAL A 56 8.10 -1.24 0.84
N GLY A 57 7.91 -0.41 1.87
CA GLY A 57 6.90 0.65 1.85
C GLY A 57 7.19 1.70 0.77
N ALA A 58 8.43 2.18 0.67
CA ALA A 58 8.81 3.15 -0.35
C ALA A 58 8.54 2.62 -1.77
N GLU A 59 9.00 1.41 -2.10
CA GLU A 59 8.74 0.77 -3.39
C GLU A 59 7.24 0.64 -3.69
N LEU A 60 6.44 0.28 -2.68
CA LEU A 60 4.98 0.20 -2.81
C LEU A 60 4.38 1.58 -3.17
N TRP A 61 4.78 2.63 -2.46
CA TRP A 61 4.28 3.99 -2.71
C TRP A 61 4.73 4.54 -4.05
N GLU A 62 5.96 4.23 -4.49
CA GLU A 62 6.45 4.61 -5.82
C GLU A 62 5.67 3.91 -6.92
N LEU A 63 5.44 2.60 -6.82
CA LEU A 63 4.58 1.86 -7.76
C LEU A 63 3.18 2.45 -7.82
N LEU A 64 2.55 2.68 -6.67
CA LEU A 64 1.26 3.35 -6.56
C LEU A 64 1.26 4.73 -7.23
N SER A 65 2.31 5.52 -7.01
CA SER A 65 2.46 6.84 -7.62
C SER A 65 2.53 6.75 -9.15
N GLN A 66 3.26 5.78 -9.68
CA GLN A 66 3.34 5.55 -11.13
C GLN A 66 1.99 5.09 -11.70
N LEU A 67 1.26 4.25 -10.96
CA LEU A 67 -0.03 3.71 -11.39
C LEU A 67 -1.16 4.74 -11.36
N LEU A 68 -1.19 5.58 -10.34
CA LEU A 68 -2.19 6.63 -10.19
C LEU A 68 -1.88 7.87 -11.04
N GLY A 69 -0.61 8.05 -11.42
CA GLY A 69 -0.11 9.28 -12.03
C GLY A 69 -0.07 10.46 -11.05
N GLU A 70 -0.24 10.22 -9.75
CA GLU A 70 -0.24 11.24 -8.70
C GLU A 70 0.76 10.87 -7.60
N PRO A 71 1.56 11.82 -7.08
CA PRO A 71 2.56 11.56 -6.06
C PRO A 71 1.90 11.12 -4.75
N VAL A 72 2.03 9.83 -4.41
CA VAL A 72 1.62 9.30 -3.10
C VAL A 72 2.68 9.66 -2.07
N SER A 73 2.65 10.90 -1.60
CA SER A 73 3.60 11.42 -0.62
C SER A 73 3.25 11.00 0.81
N LYS A 74 4.27 10.56 1.55
CA LYS A 74 4.30 10.15 2.98
C LYS A 74 3.56 11.06 3.96
N LYS A 75 3.25 12.31 3.56
CA LYS A 75 2.57 13.31 4.39
C LYS A 75 1.07 13.05 4.59
N LYS A 76 0.39 12.32 3.68
CA LYS A 76 -1.05 11.99 3.83
C LYS A 76 -1.44 10.65 3.18
N PRO A 77 -0.93 9.50 3.67
CA PRO A 77 -1.34 8.20 3.16
C PRO A 77 -2.87 8.00 3.24
N SER A 78 -3.52 8.51 4.29
CA SER A 78 -4.96 8.36 4.51
C SER A 78 -5.85 9.06 3.48
N LEU A 79 -5.39 10.17 2.89
CA LEU A 79 -6.18 10.93 1.92
C LEU A 79 -6.09 10.29 0.53
N SER A 80 -4.87 9.94 0.10
CA SER A 80 -4.65 9.26 -1.19
C SER A 80 -5.30 7.88 -1.23
N LEU A 81 -5.29 7.12 -0.12
CA LEU A 81 -5.94 5.82 -0.01
C LEU A 81 -7.48 5.90 -0.04
N ARG A 82 -8.08 6.92 0.59
CA ARG A 82 -9.52 7.19 0.46
C ARG A 82 -9.92 7.58 -0.96
N THR A 83 -9.09 8.39 -1.63
CA THR A 83 -9.30 8.76 -3.03
C THR A 83 -9.14 7.54 -3.95
N LEU A 84 -8.15 6.67 -3.70
CA LEU A 84 -7.96 5.39 -4.40
C LEU A 84 -9.20 4.52 -4.28
N GLY A 85 -9.72 4.32 -3.06
CA GLY A 85 -10.95 3.56 -2.82
C GLY A 85 -12.12 4.09 -3.65
N ARG A 86 -12.30 5.41 -3.75
CA ARG A 86 -13.33 6.01 -4.63
C ARG A 86 -13.08 5.72 -6.11
N ARG A 87 -11.84 5.85 -6.58
CA ARG A 87 -11.46 5.73 -8.00
C ARG A 87 -11.52 4.30 -8.52
N ILE A 88 -11.21 3.29 -7.69
CA ILE A 88 -11.24 1.88 -8.10
C ILE A 88 -12.68 1.35 -8.23
N ILE A 89 -13.66 1.91 -7.51
CA ILE A 89 -15.07 1.48 -7.57
C ILE A 89 -15.85 2.20 -8.71
N SER A 90 -15.25 3.20 -9.37
CA SER A 90 -15.93 4.03 -10.38
C SER A 90 -15.75 3.54 -11.83
N THR A 91 -15.15 2.37 -12.04
CA THR A 91 -14.89 1.77 -13.36
C THR A 91 -15.57 0.41 -13.47
#